data_AF-A0A9E2ZKD4-F1
#
_entry.id   AF-A0A9E2ZKD4-F1
#
_cell.length_a   1.000
_cell.length_b   1.000
_cell.length_c   1.000
_cell.angle_alpha   90.00
_cell.angle_beta   90.00
_cell.angle_gamma   90.00
#
_symmetry.space_group_name_H-M   'P 1'
#
loop_
_entity.id
_entity.type
_entity.pdbx_description
1 polymer ?
#
loop_
_entity_poly.entity_id
_entity_poly.type
_entity_poly.pdbx_seq_one_letter_code
_entity_poly.pdbx_strand_id
1 'polypeptide(L)'
;MSEDCGDVRVRRRRGAALIGRGSPRVRLSPLVGHTRGTALHTTQDFIRDLLTKTHTWAVVGCSPDPRRASHRVARVLQHSGFRVIPVNPHVEQLLGERCYPRLTDIPAREGVEVVDIFRRADQAGVHVDEAIEIDACAIWMQLGVVDEAAAQRALAAGLLVVMDRCPAIELPRLAV
;
A
#
# COMPACT_ATOMS: atom_id res chain seq x y z
N MET A 1 39.45 13.62 50.71
CA MET A 1 38.56 14.41 49.83
C MET A 1 38.92 13.97 48.42
N SER A 2 38.24 12.91 47.95
CA SER A 2 37.10 13.03 47.02
C SER A 2 37.66 13.02 45.59
N GLU A 3 37.22 12.22 44.63
CA GLU A 3 36.23 11.15 44.46
C GLU A 3 36.79 10.37 43.25
N ASP A 4 36.96 9.05 43.37
CA ASP A 4 36.07 8.03 42.78
C ASP A 4 36.33 7.83 41.27
N CYS A 5 36.89 6.66 40.91
CA CYS A 5 36.18 5.57 40.21
C CYS A 5 36.25 5.76 38.69
N GLY A 6 36.83 4.88 37.87
CA GLY A 6 36.90 3.44 37.94
C GLY A 6 36.52 2.90 36.54
N ASP A 7 37.01 1.71 36.24
CA ASP A 7 36.47 0.77 35.27
C ASP A 7 37.01 0.69 33.82
N VAL A 8 37.99 -0.22 33.69
CA VAL A 8 37.98 -1.43 32.84
C VAL A 8 37.59 -1.29 31.36
N ARG A 9 38.61 -1.43 30.51
CA ARG A 9 38.50 -2.07 29.19
C ARG A 9 38.19 -3.56 29.39
N VAL A 10 37.31 -4.16 28.57
CA VAL A 10 37.60 -5.39 27.78
C VAL A 10 36.37 -6.03 27.07
N ARG A 11 36.59 -6.32 25.77
CA ARG A 11 36.09 -7.42 24.91
C ARG A 11 34.68 -7.44 24.28
N ARG A 12 34.78 -7.57 22.94
CA ARG A 12 33.87 -8.14 21.92
C ARG A 12 32.93 -9.27 22.38
N ARG A 13 31.67 -9.19 21.92
CA ARG A 13 30.80 -10.33 21.50
C ARG A 13 30.00 -9.86 20.27
N ARG A 14 30.27 -10.41 19.09
CA ARG A 14 29.52 -11.49 18.41
C ARG A 14 28.00 -11.26 18.33
N GLY A 15 27.57 -11.02 17.09
CA GLY A 15 26.30 -11.33 16.43
C GLY A 15 25.07 -11.66 17.27
N ALA A 16 24.01 -10.91 17.02
CA ALA A 16 22.65 -11.41 16.98
C ALA A 16 21.90 -10.63 15.89
N ALA A 17 21.56 -11.33 14.80
CA ALA A 17 20.65 -10.83 13.79
C ALA A 17 19.30 -10.55 14.45
N LEU A 18 18.87 -9.29 14.40
CA LEU A 18 17.50 -8.93 14.79
C LEU A 18 16.58 -9.41 13.68
N ILE A 19 16.01 -10.58 13.92
CA ILE A 19 14.80 -11.10 13.28
C ILE A 19 13.77 -9.97 13.15
N GLY A 20 13.51 -9.57 11.92
CA GLY A 20 12.45 -8.61 11.60
C GLY A 20 11.12 -9.15 12.09
N ARG A 21 10.44 -8.37 12.91
CA ARG A 21 9.03 -8.59 13.25
C ARG A 21 8.25 -8.32 11.97
N GLY A 22 8.02 -9.36 11.18
CA GLY A 22 7.02 -9.30 10.12
C GLY A 22 5.67 -9.04 10.77
N SER A 23 5.03 -7.92 10.42
CA SER A 23 3.64 -7.67 10.81
C SER A 23 2.79 -8.85 10.34
N PRO A 24 1.89 -9.39 11.19
CA PRO A 24 1.01 -10.47 10.78
C PRO A 24 0.15 -9.98 9.62
N ARG A 25 0.26 -10.65 8.46
CA ARG A 25 -0.58 -10.39 7.28
C ARG A 25 -2.03 -10.28 7.73
N VAL A 26 -2.69 -9.17 7.39
CA VAL A 26 -4.11 -8.99 7.71
C VAL A 26 -4.89 -9.94 6.83
N ARG A 27 -5.31 -11.06 7.42
CA ARG A 27 -6.21 -12.01 6.78
C ARG A 27 -7.61 -11.40 6.87
N LEU A 28 -7.96 -10.54 5.92
CA LEU A 28 -9.35 -10.11 5.74
C LEU A 28 -10.14 -11.37 5.37
N SER A 29 -10.88 -11.93 6.34
CA SER A 29 -11.78 -13.04 6.07
C SER A 29 -12.76 -12.61 4.99
N PRO A 30 -12.89 -13.36 3.88
CA PRO A 30 -13.88 -13.02 2.88
C PRO A 30 -15.23 -13.36 3.51
N LEU A 31 -16.00 -12.34 3.88
CA LEU A 31 -17.40 -12.51 4.25
C LEU A 31 -18.17 -12.84 2.97
N VAL A 32 -18.04 -14.07 2.48
CA VAL A 32 -18.72 -14.56 1.29
C VAL A 32 -20.10 -15.08 1.69
N GLY A 33 -21.10 -14.20 1.60
CA GLY A 33 -22.45 -14.64 1.28
C GLY A 33 -22.48 -15.08 -0.18
N HIS A 34 -22.48 -16.39 -0.44
CA HIS A 34 -22.58 -16.94 -1.79
C HIS A 34 -23.96 -16.61 -2.40
N THR A 35 -23.99 -15.62 -3.29
CA THR A 35 -25.09 -15.48 -4.26
C THR A 35 -24.49 -15.25 -5.64
N ARG A 36 -24.92 -16.06 -6.61
CA ARG A 36 -24.42 -16.07 -7.99
C ARG A 36 -24.51 -14.68 -8.63
N GLY A 37 -23.41 -14.20 -9.21
CA GLY A 37 -23.39 -13.10 -10.16
C GLY A 37 -22.83 -11.78 -9.60
N THR A 38 -21.63 -11.42 -10.04
CA THR A 38 -21.18 -10.04 -10.24
C THR A 38 -21.29 -9.10 -9.03
N ALA A 39 -20.44 -9.27 -8.02
CA ALA A 39 -20.18 -8.21 -7.06
C ALA A 39 -18.73 -7.70 -7.24
N LEU A 40 -18.58 -6.64 -8.04
CA LEU A 40 -17.48 -5.72 -7.81
C LEU A 40 -17.58 -5.28 -6.35
N HIS A 41 -16.59 -5.63 -5.51
CA HIS A 41 -16.61 -5.46 -4.05
C HIS A 41 -16.44 -3.98 -3.65
N THR A 42 -17.31 -3.10 -4.12
CA THR A 42 -17.33 -1.65 -3.87
C THR A 42 -18.39 -1.26 -2.83
N THR A 43 -18.85 -2.19 -1.99
CA THR A 43 -19.71 -1.81 -0.87
C THR A 43 -18.90 -1.01 0.16
N GLN A 44 -19.59 -0.08 0.82
CA GLN A 44 -19.01 0.85 1.79
C GLN A 44 -18.20 0.16 2.89
N ASP A 45 -18.60 -1.05 3.30
CA ASP A 45 -17.93 -1.81 4.34
C ASP A 45 -16.56 -2.34 3.89
N PHE A 46 -16.39 -2.75 2.63
CA PHE A 46 -15.08 -3.15 2.11
C PHE A 46 -14.12 -1.97 2.04
N ILE A 47 -14.58 -0.82 1.57
CA ILE A 47 -13.78 0.40 1.52
C ILE A 47 -13.32 0.79 2.92
N ARG A 48 -14.25 0.74 3.90
CA ARG A 48 -13.91 0.99 5.31
C ARG A 48 -12.87 -0.01 5.82
N ASP A 49 -13.05 -1.30 5.54
CA ASP A 49 -12.11 -2.34 5.97
C ASP A 49 -10.71 -2.11 5.41
N LEU A 50 -10.57 -1.77 4.12
CA LEU A 50 -9.27 -1.42 3.54
C LEU A 50 -8.66 -0.20 4.24
N LEU A 51 -9.45 0.84 4.51
CA LEU A 51 -8.97 2.06 5.16
C LEU A 51 -8.76 1.95 6.68
N THR A 52 -9.14 0.85 7.32
CA THR A 52 -8.99 0.68 8.78
C THR A 52 -8.14 -0.50 9.18
N LYS A 53 -8.01 -1.50 8.31
CA LYS A 53 -7.33 -2.75 8.59
C LYS A 53 -6.05 -2.94 7.77
N THR A 54 -5.71 -2.02 6.87
CA THR A 54 -4.43 -2.08 6.13
C THR A 54 -3.50 -0.96 6.59
N HIS A 55 -2.21 -1.11 6.31
CA HIS A 55 -1.17 -0.21 6.78
C HIS A 55 -0.22 0.23 5.67
N THR A 56 0.14 -0.65 4.73
CA THR A 56 1.14 -0.34 3.70
C THR A 56 0.54 -0.23 2.31
N TRP A 57 0.64 0.96 1.73
CA TRP A 57 0.07 1.31 0.43
C TRP A 57 1.19 1.64 -0.56
N ALA A 58 1.18 1.00 -1.73
CA ALA A 58 2.03 1.39 -2.85
C ALA A 58 1.28 2.35 -3.76
N VAL A 59 1.82 3.56 -4.00
CA VAL A 59 1.17 4.56 -4.86
C VAL A 59 1.86 4.59 -6.22
N VAL A 60 1.22 3.97 -7.22
CA VAL A 60 1.70 3.87 -8.59
C VAL A 60 1.44 5.15 -9.37
N GLY A 61 2.51 5.70 -9.95
CA GLY A 61 2.48 6.99 -10.61
C GLY A 61 2.59 8.17 -9.64
N CYS A 62 3.19 7.95 -8.45
CA CYS A 62 3.36 8.99 -7.45
C CYS A 62 4.27 10.12 -7.95
N SER A 63 3.68 11.26 -8.29
CA SER A 63 4.39 12.45 -8.76
C SER A 63 5.13 13.21 -7.64
N PRO A 64 6.34 13.76 -7.90
CA PRO A 64 7.01 14.69 -6.98
C PRO A 64 6.36 16.08 -6.94
N ASP A 65 5.60 16.48 -7.96
CA ASP A 65 4.90 17.77 -8.00
C ASP A 65 3.72 17.81 -7.01
N PRO A 66 3.74 18.70 -5.99
CA PRO A 66 2.67 18.82 -4.98
C PRO A 66 1.29 19.17 -5.53
N ARG A 67 1.22 19.70 -6.76
CA ARG A 67 -0.03 20.05 -7.43
C ARG A 67 -0.71 18.84 -8.09
N ARG A 68 -0.04 17.69 -8.16
CA ARG A 68 -0.63 16.46 -8.72
C ARG A 68 -1.45 15.72 -7.68
N ALA A 69 -2.56 15.12 -8.12
CA ALA A 69 -3.46 14.37 -7.26
C ALA A 69 -2.74 13.23 -6.52
N SER A 70 -1.91 12.46 -7.23
CA SER A 70 -1.12 11.36 -6.64
C SER A 70 -0.26 11.80 -5.46
N HIS A 71 0.36 13.00 -5.55
CA HIS A 71 1.18 13.54 -4.47
C HIS A 71 0.34 13.91 -3.25
N ARG A 72 -0.79 14.60 -3.49
CA ARG A 72 -1.69 15.01 -2.41
C ARG A 72 -2.32 13.81 -1.72
N VAL A 73 -2.77 12.81 -2.47
CA VAL A 73 -3.37 11.59 -1.90
C VAL A 73 -2.34 10.79 -1.12
N ALA A 74 -1.13 10.59 -1.66
CA ALA A 74 -0.04 9.96 -0.91
C ALA A 74 0.27 10.68 0.41
N ARG A 75 0.27 12.02 0.41
CA ARG A 75 0.39 12.81 1.63
C ARG A 75 -0.78 12.60 2.58
N VAL A 76 -2.03 12.59 2.10
CA VAL A 76 -3.20 12.36 2.97
C VAL A 76 -3.09 10.99 3.63
N LEU A 77 -2.77 9.94 2.88
CA LEU A 77 -2.53 8.60 3.41
C LEU A 77 -1.43 8.61 4.50
N GLN A 78 -0.29 9.25 4.27
CA GLN A 78 0.75 9.38 5.31
C GLN A 78 0.25 10.11 6.58
N HIS A 79 -0.49 11.21 6.43
CA HIS A 79 -1.05 11.94 7.57
C HIS A 79 -2.11 11.14 8.32
N SER A 80 -2.82 10.24 7.63
CA SER A 80 -3.79 9.30 8.21
C SER A 80 -3.14 8.04 8.80
N GLY A 81 -1.81 7.97 8.86
CA GLY A 81 -1.08 6.90 9.56
C GLY A 81 -0.73 5.69 8.69
N PHE A 82 -1.00 5.73 7.38
CA PHE A 82 -0.55 4.68 6.47
C PHE A 82 0.93 4.88 6.10
N ARG A 83 1.64 3.77 5.93
CA ARG A 83 2.94 3.77 5.27
C ARG A 83 2.72 3.81 3.76
N VAL A 84 3.31 4.80 3.09
CA VAL A 84 3.17 4.97 1.64
C VAL A 84 4.50 4.70 0.94
N ILE A 85 4.53 3.71 0.05
CA ILE A 85 5.67 3.41 -0.80
C ILE A 85 5.41 4.02 -2.19
N PRO A 86 6.12 5.09 -2.59
CA PRO A 86 5.92 5.69 -3.91
C PRO A 86 6.52 4.81 -5.01
N VAL A 87 5.81 4.70 -6.13
CA VAL A 87 6.28 4.01 -7.35
C VAL A 87 6.31 4.99 -8.52
N ASN A 88 7.51 5.33 -8.98
CA ASN A 88 7.79 6.25 -10.08
C ASN A 88 9.23 6.05 -10.59
N PRO A 89 9.44 5.74 -11.89
CA PRO A 89 10.77 5.48 -12.44
C PRO A 89 11.68 6.69 -12.57
N HIS A 90 11.18 7.90 -12.34
CA HIS A 90 11.93 9.14 -12.55
C HIS A 90 12.49 9.74 -11.24
N VAL A 91 12.25 9.11 -10.10
CA VAL A 91 12.61 9.64 -8.78
C VAL A 91 13.04 8.49 -7.87
N GLU A 92 14.12 8.67 -7.11
CA GLU A 92 14.64 7.66 -6.19
C GLU A 92 14.08 7.78 -4.76
N GLN A 93 13.69 8.99 -4.34
CA GLN A 93 13.11 9.25 -3.03
C GLN A 93 11.98 10.28 -3.13
N LEU A 94 10.87 10.02 -2.47
CA LEU A 94 9.70 10.89 -2.50
C LEU A 94 8.95 10.80 -1.17
N LEU A 95 8.52 11.95 -0.63
CA LEU A 95 7.76 12.03 0.62
C LEU A 95 8.44 11.35 1.82
N GLY A 96 9.78 11.38 1.86
CA GLY A 96 10.59 10.77 2.93
C GLY A 96 10.76 9.25 2.80
N GLU A 97 10.23 8.65 1.74
CA GLU A 97 10.27 7.20 1.49
C GLU A 97 11.09 6.90 0.24
N ARG A 98 11.65 5.69 0.18
CA ARG A 98 12.30 5.20 -1.04
C ARG A 98 11.26 5.03 -2.13
N CYS A 99 11.55 5.57 -3.31
CA CYS A 99 10.72 5.43 -4.49
C CYS A 99 11.26 4.32 -5.39
N TYR A 100 10.38 3.42 -5.79
CA TYR A 100 10.74 2.30 -6.66
C TYR A 100 10.31 2.57 -8.10
N PRO A 101 11.07 2.12 -9.11
CA PRO A 101 10.70 2.38 -10.50
C PRO A 101 9.49 1.57 -10.95
N ARG A 102 9.32 0.35 -10.42
CA ARG A 102 8.20 -0.54 -10.68
C ARG A 102 7.67 -1.13 -9.38
N LEU A 103 6.43 -1.62 -9.41
CA LEU A 103 5.80 -2.24 -8.25
C LEU A 103 6.51 -3.55 -7.87
N THR A 104 6.93 -4.33 -8.86
CA THR A 104 7.65 -5.60 -8.69
C THR A 104 9.08 -5.43 -8.17
N ASP A 105 9.64 -4.22 -8.21
CA ASP A 105 10.94 -3.92 -7.61
C ASP A 105 10.86 -3.72 -6.09
N ILE A 106 9.65 -3.61 -5.53
CA ILE A 106 9.44 -3.47 -4.09
C ILE A 106 9.75 -4.81 -3.42
N PRO A 107 10.70 -4.88 -2.48
CA PRO A 107 11.01 -6.12 -1.78
C PRO A 107 9.79 -6.65 -1.02
N ALA A 108 9.51 -7.96 -1.10
CA ALA A 108 8.37 -8.59 -0.43
C ALA A 108 8.28 -8.30 1.09
N ARG A 109 9.44 -8.09 1.75
CA ARG A 109 9.51 -7.71 3.18
C ARG A 109 8.85 -6.36 3.50
N GLU A 110 8.67 -5.50 2.50
CA GLU A 110 8.00 -4.22 2.67
C GLU A 110 6.48 -4.40 2.89
N GLY A 111 5.92 -5.55 2.47
CA GLY A 111 4.57 -5.97 2.82
C GLY A 111 3.48 -5.06 2.26
N VAL A 112 3.51 -4.77 0.95
CA VAL A 112 2.47 -3.97 0.28
C VAL A 112 1.12 -4.70 0.37
N GLU A 113 0.12 -4.04 0.97
CA GLU A 113 -1.22 -4.59 1.14
C GLU A 113 -2.19 -4.02 0.09
N VAL A 114 -2.05 -2.74 -0.23
CA VAL A 114 -2.92 -2.04 -1.19
C VAL A 114 -2.08 -1.36 -2.27
N VAL A 115 -2.48 -1.52 -3.53
CA VAL A 115 -1.86 -0.87 -4.68
C VAL A 115 -2.80 0.21 -5.22
N ASP A 116 -2.41 1.48 -5.03
CA ASP A 116 -3.17 2.66 -5.43
C ASP A 116 -2.68 3.23 -6.77
N ILE A 117 -3.53 3.23 -7.79
CA ILE A 117 -3.15 3.42 -9.20
C ILE A 117 -3.61 4.78 -9.72
N PHE A 118 -2.64 5.67 -10.00
CA PHE A 118 -2.83 6.97 -10.65
C PHE A 118 -2.46 6.98 -12.15
N ARG A 119 -2.60 5.83 -12.82
CA ARG A 119 -2.41 5.71 -14.26
C ARG A 119 -3.74 5.77 -14.99
N ARG A 120 -3.70 6.16 -16.26
CA ARG A 120 -4.89 6.17 -17.14
C ARG A 120 -5.43 4.75 -17.27
N ALA A 121 -6.73 4.60 -17.54
CA ALA A 121 -7.38 3.28 -17.62
C ALA A 121 -6.67 2.31 -18.60
N ASP A 122 -6.25 2.81 -19.77
CA ASP A 122 -5.49 2.06 -20.78
C ASP A 122 -4.10 1.61 -20.33
N GLN A 123 -3.61 2.12 -19.20
CA GLN A 123 -2.32 1.81 -18.58
C GLN A 123 -2.47 1.20 -17.18
N ALA A 124 -3.68 1.11 -16.64
CA ALA A 124 -3.91 0.61 -15.29
C ALA A 124 -3.76 -0.92 -15.23
N GLY A 125 -4.17 -1.63 -16.29
CA GLY A 125 -4.19 -3.09 -16.33
C GLY A 125 -2.84 -3.76 -16.03
N VAL A 126 -1.72 -3.21 -16.52
CA VAL A 126 -0.39 -3.77 -16.22
C VAL A 126 -0.05 -3.69 -14.74
N HIS A 127 -0.46 -2.62 -14.06
CA HIS A 127 -0.21 -2.43 -12.63
C HIS A 127 -1.13 -3.29 -11.77
N VAL A 128 -2.29 -3.67 -12.29
CA VAL A 128 -3.13 -4.70 -11.69
C VAL A 128 -2.44 -6.06 -11.77
N ASP A 129 -1.86 -6.40 -12.92
CA ASP A 129 -1.13 -7.66 -13.08
C ASP A 129 0.12 -7.70 -12.17
N GLU A 130 0.84 -6.59 -12.04
CA GLU A 130 1.94 -6.46 -11.05
C GLU A 130 1.45 -6.62 -9.61
N ALA A 131 0.27 -6.08 -9.27
CA ALA A 131 -0.31 -6.20 -7.93
C ALA A 131 -0.64 -7.66 -7.56
N ILE A 132 -1.10 -8.43 -8.55
CA ILE A 132 -1.31 -9.88 -8.42
C ILE A 132 0.03 -10.58 -8.19
N GLU A 133 1.07 -10.23 -8.96
CA GLU A 133 2.40 -10.84 -8.86
C GLU A 133 3.03 -10.65 -7.47
N ILE A 134 2.86 -9.48 -6.87
CA ILE A 134 3.40 -9.18 -5.53
C ILE A 134 2.53 -9.67 -4.37
N ASP A 135 1.45 -10.43 -4.65
CA ASP A 135 0.53 -10.96 -3.64
C ASP A 135 -0.10 -9.86 -2.76
N ALA A 136 -0.46 -8.72 -3.37
CA ALA A 136 -1.18 -7.66 -2.69
C ALA A 136 -2.59 -8.13 -2.27
N CYS A 137 -3.17 -7.51 -1.25
CA CYS A 137 -4.53 -7.84 -0.81
C CYS A 137 -5.60 -7.11 -1.63
N ALA A 138 -5.30 -5.89 -2.11
CA ALA A 138 -6.25 -5.08 -2.85
C ALA A 138 -5.59 -4.19 -3.90
N ILE A 139 -6.36 -3.90 -4.95
CA ILE A 139 -6.10 -2.79 -5.87
C ILE A 139 -7.11 -1.66 -5.62
N TRP A 140 -6.61 -0.44 -5.77
CA TRP A 140 -7.40 0.78 -5.69
C TRP A 140 -7.16 1.61 -6.95
N MET A 141 -8.13 1.66 -7.85
CA MET A 141 -8.09 2.52 -9.04
C MET A 141 -8.75 3.86 -8.73
N GLN A 142 -7.99 4.93 -8.94
CA GLN A 142 -8.40 6.30 -8.61
C GLN A 142 -9.58 6.80 -9.45
N LEU A 143 -10.08 7.99 -9.12
CA LEU A 143 -11.16 8.65 -9.85
C LEU A 143 -10.87 8.72 -11.36
N GLY A 144 -11.83 8.30 -12.17
CA GLY A 144 -11.73 8.24 -13.62
C GLY A 144 -10.85 7.11 -14.17
N VAL A 145 -10.31 6.24 -13.31
CA VAL A 145 -9.56 5.04 -13.69
C VAL A 145 -10.48 3.83 -13.53
N VAL A 146 -11.02 3.36 -14.65
CA VAL A 146 -11.93 2.21 -14.71
C VAL A 146 -11.44 1.25 -15.78
N ASP A 147 -11.09 0.03 -15.37
CA ASP A 147 -10.73 -1.08 -16.25
C ASP A 147 -11.37 -2.35 -15.71
N GLU A 148 -12.56 -2.67 -16.21
CA GLU A 148 -13.33 -3.83 -15.76
C GLU A 148 -12.62 -5.14 -16.08
N ALA A 149 -11.89 -5.23 -17.20
CA ALA A 149 -11.18 -6.43 -17.58
C ALA A 149 -10.02 -6.70 -16.60
N ALA A 150 -9.29 -5.67 -16.20
CA ALA A 150 -8.26 -5.78 -15.17
C ALA A 150 -8.87 -6.09 -13.79
N ALA A 151 -9.99 -5.45 -13.43
CA ALA A 151 -10.72 -5.77 -12.20
C ALA A 151 -11.10 -7.26 -12.11
N GLN A 152 -11.61 -7.84 -13.20
CA GLN A 152 -11.95 -9.26 -13.24
C GLN A 152 -10.72 -10.16 -13.05
N ARG A 153 -9.56 -9.80 -13.62
CA ARG A 153 -8.31 -10.55 -13.38
C ARG A 153 -7.88 -10.49 -11.92
N ALA A 154 -7.94 -9.31 -11.29
CA ALA A 154 -7.63 -9.15 -9.87
C ALA A 154 -8.58 -9.98 -8.98
N LEU A 155 -9.89 -9.91 -9.23
CA LEU A 155 -10.88 -10.69 -8.49
C LEU A 155 -10.66 -12.21 -8.66
N ALA A 156 -10.36 -12.67 -9.87
CA ALA A 156 -10.06 -14.07 -10.15
C ALA A 156 -8.79 -14.55 -9.43
N ALA A 157 -7.82 -13.65 -9.20
CA ALA A 157 -6.63 -13.90 -8.41
C ALA A 157 -6.85 -13.75 -6.89
N GLY A 158 -8.05 -13.36 -6.45
CA GLY A 158 -8.41 -13.24 -5.03
C GLY A 158 -8.15 -11.87 -4.41
N LEU A 159 -7.80 -10.86 -5.21
CA LEU A 159 -7.63 -9.48 -4.74
C LEU A 159 -8.98 -8.80 -4.56
N LEU A 160 -9.05 -7.90 -3.59
CA LEU A 160 -10.15 -6.94 -3.47
C LEU A 160 -9.96 -5.81 -4.50
N VAL A 161 -11.06 -5.29 -5.04
CA VAL A 161 -11.02 -4.27 -6.09
C VAL A 161 -11.90 -3.08 -5.72
N VAL A 162 -11.27 -1.91 -5.64
CA VAL A 162 -11.95 -0.61 -5.59
C VAL A 162 -11.65 0.13 -6.89
N MET A 163 -12.69 0.64 -7.56
CA MET A 163 -12.55 1.46 -8.78
C MET A 163 -13.27 2.79 -8.63
N ASP A 164 -12.75 3.81 -9.31
CA ASP A 164 -13.32 5.15 -9.36
C ASP A 164 -13.58 5.75 -7.96
N ARG A 165 -12.60 5.62 -7.06
CA ARG A 165 -12.67 6.20 -5.70
C ARG A 165 -11.35 6.86 -5.32
N CYS A 166 -11.41 7.82 -4.39
CA CYS A 166 -10.23 8.48 -3.85
C CYS A 166 -10.19 8.28 -2.33
N PRO A 167 -9.13 7.71 -1.74
CA PRO A 167 -9.08 7.46 -0.31
C PRO A 167 -9.10 8.78 0.49
N ALA A 168 -8.59 9.88 -0.07
CA ALA A 168 -8.69 11.20 0.55
C ALA A 168 -10.13 11.76 0.61
N ILE A 169 -11.05 11.23 -0.21
CA ILE A 169 -12.49 11.53 -0.13
C ILE A 169 -13.18 10.51 0.79
N GLU A 170 -12.81 9.24 0.71
CA GLU A 170 -13.43 8.16 1.48
C GLU A 170 -13.12 8.22 2.99
N LEU A 171 -11.90 8.55 3.40
CA LEU A 171 -11.49 8.69 4.81
C LEU A 171 -12.43 9.62 5.60
N PRO A 172 -12.60 10.91 5.22
CA PRO A 172 -13.51 11.81 5.95
C PRO A 172 -14.97 11.39 5.80
N ARG A 173 -15.38 10.81 4.66
CA ARG A 173 -16.76 10.34 4.44
C ARG A 173 -17.13 9.20 5.40
N LEU A 174 -16.17 8.35 5.74
CA LEU A 174 -16.37 7.17 6.59
C LEU A 174 -16.06 7.45 8.07
N ALA A 175 -15.52 8.63 8.38
CA ALA A 175 -15.10 9.04 9.72
C ALA A 175 -14.11 8.04 10.35
N VAL A 176 -13.13 7.59 9.55
CA VAL A 176 -12.05 6.67 9.95
C VAL A 176 -10.68 7.29 9.76
#